data_AF-A0A1B6MIY1-F1
#
_entry.id   AF-A0A1B6MIY1-F1
#
_cell.length_a   1.000
_cell.length_b   1.000
_cell.length_c   1.000
_cell.angle_alpha   90.00
_cell.angle_beta   90.00
_cell.angle_gamma   90.00
#
_symmetry.space_group_name_H-M   'P 1'
#
loop_
_entity.id
_entity.type
_entity.pdbx_description
1 polymer ?
#
loop_
_entity_poly.entity_id
_entity_poly.type
_entity_poly.pdbx_seq_one_letter_code
_entity_poly.pdbx_strand_id
1 'polypeptide(L)'
;MNMIKSGVKPIQQLRLPPLPTIKEIIKLYRLRALKQLSQNFLLDSRLIDKIVRAAGPLRDAEVMEVGPGPGGISRSILARNPGKLILVEKDPRFLPALQMLAEAAPCPVSVYRGDVLTFNMEQM
;
A
#
# COMPACT_ATOMS: atom_id res chain seq x y z
N MET A 1 -48.93 26.40 -16.91
CA MET A 1 -48.57 26.97 -15.58
C MET A 1 -48.93 25.91 -14.55
N ASN A 2 -48.05 25.19 -13.83
CA ASN A 2 -46.61 25.25 -13.57
C ASN A 2 -46.06 23.81 -13.49
N MET A 3 -44.88 23.56 -14.05
CA MET A 3 -44.11 22.35 -13.80
C MET A 3 -43.47 22.42 -12.41
N ILE A 4 -43.70 21.40 -11.59
CA ILE A 4 -43.08 21.26 -10.27
C ILE A 4 -41.61 20.90 -10.49
N LYS A 5 -40.70 21.85 -10.29
CA LYS A 5 -39.26 21.58 -10.22
C LYS A 5 -38.97 20.88 -8.89
N SER A 6 -38.85 19.55 -8.91
CA SER A 6 -38.36 18.78 -7.76
C SER A 6 -36.90 19.15 -7.51
N GLY A 7 -36.66 20.04 -6.54
CA GLY A 7 -35.34 20.44 -6.08
C GLY A 7 -34.65 19.33 -5.31
N VAL A 8 -34.10 18.34 -6.02
CA VAL A 8 -33.08 17.48 -5.44
C VAL A 8 -31.79 18.29 -5.43
N LYS A 9 -31.38 18.77 -4.25
CA LYS A 9 -30.03 19.34 -4.08
C LYS A 9 -29.02 18.25 -4.43
N PRO A 10 -28.02 18.51 -5.30
CA PRO A 10 -26.99 17.53 -5.60
C PRO A 10 -26.29 17.17 -4.29
N ILE A 11 -26.19 15.87 -4.01
CA ILE A 11 -25.42 15.34 -2.89
C ILE A 11 -24.02 15.93 -3.05
N GLN A 12 -23.61 16.81 -2.13
CA GLN A 12 -22.24 17.30 -2.10
C GLN A 12 -21.34 16.07 -2.09
N GLN A 13 -20.51 15.95 -3.12
CA GLN A 13 -19.68 14.78 -3.37
C GLN A 13 -18.85 14.49 -2.12
N LEU A 14 -19.27 13.48 -1.34
CA LEU A 14 -18.61 13.11 -0.09
C LEU A 14 -17.18 12.67 -0.45
N ARG A 15 -16.18 13.47 -0.07
CA ARG A 15 -14.78 13.09 -0.23
C ARG A 15 -14.36 12.32 1.01
N LEU A 16 -13.97 11.06 0.83
CA LEU A 16 -13.32 10.29 1.88
C LEU A 16 -11.95 10.93 2.21
N PRO A 17 -11.51 10.87 3.46
CA PRO A 17 -10.16 11.31 3.82
C PRO A 17 -9.11 10.47 3.05
N PRO A 18 -7.93 11.04 2.76
CA PRO A 18 -6.86 10.29 2.14
C PRO A 18 -6.38 9.16 3.04
N LEU A 19 -5.73 8.15 2.45
CA LEU A 19 -5.05 7.10 3.21
C LEU A 19 -4.07 7.72 4.22
N PRO A 20 -3.90 7.10 5.41
CA PRO A 20 -2.93 7.55 6.37
C PRO A 20 -1.52 7.51 5.78
N THR A 21 -0.73 8.53 6.12
CA THR A 21 0.68 8.60 5.79
C THR A 21 1.47 7.51 6.50
N ILE A 22 2.67 7.21 6.00
CA ILE A 22 3.59 6.26 6.64
C ILE A 22 3.87 6.64 8.11
N LYS A 23 4.05 7.93 8.39
CA LYS A 23 4.29 8.42 9.77
C LYS A 23 3.09 8.17 10.67
N GLU A 24 1.87 8.37 10.17
CA GLU A 24 0.64 8.08 10.90
C GLU A 24 0.45 6.59 11.13
N ILE A 25 0.72 5.74 10.14
CA ILE A 25 0.70 4.27 10.29
C ILE A 25 1.66 3.84 11.40
N ILE A 26 2.91 4.32 11.37
CA ILE A 26 3.90 4.02 12.41
C ILE A 26 3.38 4.42 13.81
N LYS A 27 2.74 5.58 13.92
CA LYS A 27 2.17 6.07 15.18
C LYS A 27 0.94 5.27 15.63
N LEU A 28 -0.01 5.03 14.73
CA LEU A 28 -1.30 4.35 14.98
C LEU A 28 -1.08 2.93 15.49
N TYR A 29 -0.19 2.18 14.85
CA TYR A 29 0.13 0.81 15.24
C TYR A 29 1.24 0.74 16.32
N ARG A 30 1.62 1.88 16.90
CA ARG A 30 2.69 2.02 17.91
C ARG A 30 3.96 1.24 17.52
N LEU A 31 4.29 1.31 16.23
CA LEU A 31 5.36 0.52 15.63
C LEU A 31 6.70 1.11 16.06
N ARG A 32 7.31 0.49 17.06
CA ARG A 32 8.76 0.57 17.22
C ARG A 32 9.37 -0.48 16.31
N ALA A 33 10.45 -0.10 15.62
CA ALA A 33 11.31 -1.05 14.94
C ALA A 33 11.70 -2.15 15.95
N LEU A 34 11.32 -3.39 15.67
CA LEU A 34 11.70 -4.50 16.53
C LEU A 34 13.15 -4.83 16.22
N LYS A 35 14.05 -4.62 17.19
CA LYS A 35 15.48 -4.98 17.05
C LYS A 35 15.67 -6.44 16.64
N GLN A 36 14.80 -7.34 17.12
CA GLN A 36 14.82 -8.76 16.76
C GLN A 36 14.49 -9.04 15.29
N LEU A 37 13.81 -8.13 14.59
CA LEU A 37 13.50 -8.23 13.16
C LEU A 37 14.43 -7.36 12.30
N SER A 38 15.42 -6.68 12.89
CA SER A 38 16.35 -5.75 12.20
C SER A 38 15.66 -4.74 11.27
N GLN A 39 14.44 -4.32 11.63
CA GLN A 39 13.63 -3.47 10.78
C GLN A 39 14.19 -2.04 10.72
N ASN A 40 14.45 -1.55 9.50
CA ASN A 40 14.79 -0.15 9.22
C ASN A 40 13.76 0.40 8.23
N PHE A 41 12.92 1.34 8.68
CA PHE A 41 11.88 1.91 7.81
C PHE A 41 12.43 3.07 7.01
N LEU A 42 12.32 2.96 5.67
CA LEU A 42 12.63 4.07 4.78
C LEU A 42 11.52 5.13 4.86
N LEU A 43 11.90 6.37 5.17
CA LEU A 43 10.98 7.51 5.26
C LEU A 43 11.28 8.62 4.24
N ASP A 44 12.45 8.60 3.59
CA ASP A 44 12.80 9.55 2.53
C ASP A 44 12.23 9.05 1.19
N SER A 45 11.22 9.77 0.68
CA SER A 45 10.56 9.43 -0.59
C SER A 45 11.51 9.46 -1.78
N ARG A 46 12.54 10.31 -1.79
CA ARG A 46 13.50 10.38 -2.90
C ARG A 46 14.36 9.14 -2.99
N LEU A 47 14.78 8.61 -1.83
CA LEU A 47 15.53 7.35 -1.77
C LEU A 47 14.65 6.18 -2.21
N ILE A 48 13.41 6.13 -1.71
CA ILE A 48 12.43 5.12 -2.12
C ILE A 48 12.20 5.16 -3.63
N ASP A 49 11.92 6.33 -4.19
CA ASP A 49 11.68 6.49 -5.63
C ASP A 49 12.91 6.18 -6.46
N LYS A 50 14.13 6.34 -5.91
CA LYS A 50 15.36 5.92 -6.57
C LYS A 50 15.48 4.39 -6.61
N ILE A 51 15.15 3.69 -5.51
CA ILE A 51 15.13 2.23 -5.44
C ILE A 51 14.13 1.66 -6.46
N VAL A 52 12.89 2.18 -6.45
CA VAL A 52 11.85 1.71 -7.37
C VAL A 52 12.22 1.97 -8.83
N ARG A 53 12.84 3.11 -9.15
CA ARG A 53 13.32 3.37 -10.51
C ARG A 53 14.44 2.42 -10.94
N ALA A 54 15.31 2.02 -10.02
CA ALA A 54 16.41 1.11 -10.32
C ALA A 54 15.92 -0.32 -10.64
N ALA A 55 14.71 -0.69 -10.20
CA ALA A 55 14.07 -1.96 -10.54
C ALA A 55 13.61 -2.06 -12.02
N GLY A 56 13.66 -0.95 -12.77
CA GLY A 56 13.28 -0.90 -14.18
C GLY A 56 11.81 -0.51 -14.42
N PRO A 57 11.31 -0.67 -15.66
CA PRO A 57 9.92 -0.37 -15.99
C PRO A 57 8.97 -1.31 -15.24
N LEU A 58 8.08 -0.74 -14.43
CA LEU A 58 7.10 -1.52 -13.67
C LEU A 58 5.68 -1.45 -14.26
N ARG A 59 5.46 -0.64 -15.30
CA ARG A 59 4.14 -0.50 -15.89
C ARG A 59 3.65 -1.86 -16.39
N ASP A 60 2.43 -2.24 -15.98
CA ASP A 60 1.78 -3.51 -16.32
C ASP A 60 2.54 -4.77 -15.87
N ALA A 61 3.62 -4.62 -15.09
CA ALA A 61 4.39 -5.74 -14.54
C ALA A 61 3.71 -6.36 -13.32
N GLU A 62 4.01 -7.63 -13.06
CA GLU A 62 3.74 -8.27 -11.77
C GLU A 62 4.94 -8.06 -10.85
N VAL A 63 4.72 -7.37 -9.73
CA VAL A 63 5.78 -6.99 -8.80
C VAL A 63 5.56 -7.68 -7.47
N MET A 64 6.60 -8.32 -6.96
CA MET A 64 6.61 -8.95 -5.63
C MET A 64 7.49 -8.11 -4.70
N GLU A 65 6.91 -7.61 -3.60
CA GLU A 65 7.62 -6.91 -2.54
C GLU A 65 7.72 -7.79 -1.30
N VAL A 66 8.95 -8.00 -0.85
CA VAL A 66 9.28 -8.76 0.35
C VAL A 66 9.48 -7.80 1.52
N GLY A 67 8.78 -8.04 2.63
CA GLY A 67 8.89 -7.23 3.84
C GLY A 67 8.52 -5.76 3.64
N PRO A 68 7.31 -5.45 3.14
CA PRO A 68 6.89 -4.08 2.84
C PRO A 68 6.87 -3.15 4.07
N GLY A 69 6.78 -3.71 5.28
CA GLY A 69 6.68 -2.95 6.53
C GLY A 69 5.52 -1.96 6.46
N PRO A 70 5.73 -0.65 6.72
CA PRO A 70 4.66 0.34 6.66
C PRO A 70 4.16 0.65 5.23
N GLY A 71 4.79 0.09 4.19
CA GLY A 71 4.38 0.22 2.80
C GLY A 71 4.92 1.48 2.10
N GLY A 72 6.14 1.90 2.46
CA GLY A 72 6.79 3.06 1.84
C GLY A 72 7.16 2.79 0.38
N ILE A 73 7.85 1.67 0.13
CA ILE A 73 8.20 1.20 -1.21
C ILE A 73 6.93 0.78 -1.97
N SER A 74 6.01 0.05 -1.33
CA SER A 74 4.72 -0.34 -1.93
C SER A 74 3.98 0.82 -2.59
N ARG A 75 3.89 1.97 -1.91
CA ARG A 75 3.25 3.18 -2.46
C ARG A 75 3.97 3.73 -3.69
N SER A 76 5.30 3.71 -3.69
CA SER A 76 6.10 4.16 -4.84
C SER A 76 6.00 3.18 -6.01
N ILE A 77 5.91 1.86 -5.75
CA ILE A 77 5.61 0.85 -6.76
C ILE A 77 4.23 1.11 -7.39
N LEU A 78 3.18 1.27 -6.59
CA LEU A 78 1.83 1.56 -7.08
C LEU A 78 1.76 2.83 -7.94
N ALA A 79 2.53 3.86 -7.59
CA ALA A 79 2.64 5.08 -8.40
C ALA A 79 3.26 4.85 -9.79
N ARG A 80 3.90 3.70 -10.04
CA ARG A 80 4.40 3.28 -11.36
C ARG A 80 3.40 2.45 -12.18
N ASN A 81 2.19 2.26 -11.66
CA ASN A 81 1.08 1.56 -12.31
C ASN A 81 1.43 0.12 -12.76
N PRO A 82 1.82 -0.76 -11.80
CA PRO A 82 2.03 -2.17 -12.10
C PRO A 82 0.71 -2.84 -12.49
N GLY A 83 0.82 -3.96 -13.19
CA GLY A 83 -0.33 -4.81 -13.51
C GLY A 83 -0.86 -5.52 -12.26
N LYS A 84 0.05 -5.88 -11.34
CA LYS A 84 -0.27 -6.51 -10.06
C LYS A 84 0.86 -6.27 -9.05
N LEU A 85 0.50 -6.13 -7.78
CA LEU A 85 1.46 -6.06 -6.67
C LEU A 85 1.19 -7.17 -5.66
N ILE A 86 2.21 -7.94 -5.32
CA ILE A 86 2.15 -8.98 -4.29
C ILE A 86 3.02 -8.54 -3.12
N LEU A 87 2.45 -8.53 -1.92
CA LEU A 87 3.12 -8.15 -0.69
C LEU A 87 3.25 -9.37 0.21
N VAL A 88 4.47 -9.73 0.61
CA VAL A 88 4.72 -10.79 1.61
C VAL A 88 5.32 -10.17 2.87
N GLU A 89 4.57 -10.19 3.96
CA GLU A 89 4.95 -9.57 5.23
C GLU A 89 4.97 -10.59 6.38
N LYS A 90 6.10 -10.64 7.09
CA LYS A 90 6.28 -11.54 8.24
C LYS A 90 5.67 -10.99 9.50
N ASP A 91 5.74 -9.67 9.69
CA ASP A 91 5.29 -8.97 10.88
C ASP A 91 3.79 -8.62 10.78
N PRO A 92 2.92 -9.31 11.53
CA PRO A 92 1.47 -9.18 11.38
C PRO A 92 0.95 -7.79 11.73
N ARG A 93 1.74 -6.96 12.43
CA ARG A 93 1.34 -5.60 12.83
C ARG A 93 1.13 -4.67 11.65
N PHE A 94 1.73 -4.95 10.50
CA PHE A 94 1.58 -4.15 9.28
C PHE A 94 0.40 -4.59 8.40
N LEU A 95 -0.10 -5.81 8.57
CA LEU A 95 -1.15 -6.36 7.70
C LEU A 95 -2.39 -5.46 7.59
N PRO A 96 -2.92 -4.86 8.68
CA PRO A 96 -4.07 -3.97 8.56
C PRO A 96 -3.79 -2.74 7.69
N ALA A 97 -2.58 -2.16 7.79
CA ALA A 97 -2.18 -1.02 6.98
C ALA A 97 -1.98 -1.38 5.50
N LEU A 98 -1.43 -2.56 5.24
CA LEU A 98 -1.22 -3.09 3.89
C LEU A 98 -2.54 -3.49 3.24
N GLN A 99 -3.50 -4.01 4.00
CA GLN A 99 -4.84 -4.32 3.51
C GLN A 99 -5.60 -3.06 3.10
N MET A 100 -5.54 -1.99 3.92
CA MET A 100 -6.10 -0.69 3.52
C MET A 100 -5.43 -0.12 2.26
N LEU A 101 -4.11 -0.32 2.11
CA LEU A 101 -3.40 0.08 0.89
C LEU A 101 -3.89 -0.73 -0.33
N ALA A 102 -4.09 -2.03 -0.17
CA ALA A 102 -4.57 -2.92 -1.21
C ALA A 102 -5.98 -2.56 -1.68
N GLU A 103 -6.89 -2.26 -0.75
CA GLU A 103 -8.27 -1.85 -1.06
C GLU A 103 -8.36 -0.52 -1.80
N ALA A 104 -7.42 0.39 -1.55
CA ALA A 104 -7.37 1.71 -2.18
C ALA A 104 -6.49 1.77 -3.42
N ALA A 105 -5.83 0.67 -3.79
CA ALA A 105 -4.90 0.62 -4.91
C ALA A 105 -5.63 0.68 -6.27
N PRO A 106 -5.03 1.31 -7.29
CA PRO A 106 -5.61 1.37 -8.64
C PRO A 106 -5.44 0.07 -9.44
N CYS A 107 -4.70 -0.90 -8.91
CA CYS A 107 -4.43 -2.20 -9.52
C CYS A 107 -4.65 -3.32 -8.49
N PRO A 108 -4.74 -4.59 -8.92
CA PRO A 108 -4.79 -5.73 -8.01
C PRO A 108 -3.58 -5.74 -7.05
N VAL A 109 -3.87 -5.89 -5.75
CA VAL A 109 -2.86 -6.06 -4.71
C VAL A 109 -3.22 -7.27 -3.85
N SER A 110 -2.30 -8.23 -3.74
CA SER A 110 -2.44 -9.38 -2.84
C SER A 110 -1.52 -9.21 -1.64
N VAL A 111 -2.04 -9.42 -0.43
CA VAL A 111 -1.27 -9.33 0.82
C VAL A 111 -1.23 -10.70 1.49
N TYR A 112 -0.02 -11.25 1.65
CA TYR A 112 0.21 -12.53 2.30
C TYR A 112 1.03 -12.33 3.58
N ARG A 113 0.62 -13.04 4.64
CA ARG A 113 1.43 -13.16 5.85
C ARG A 113 2.38 -14.34 5.70
N GLY A 114 3.69 -14.11 5.79
CA GLY A 114 4.66 -15.19 5.72
C GLY A 114 6.11 -14.76 5.87
N ASP A 115 6.96 -15.72 6.22
CA ASP A 115 8.41 -15.58 6.09
C ASP A 115 8.81 -15.93 4.66
N VAL A 116 9.38 -14.98 3.93
CA VAL A 116 9.79 -15.18 2.53
C VAL A 116 10.73 -16.36 2.35
N LEU A 117 11.56 -16.68 3.35
CA LEU A 117 12.54 -17.77 3.26
C LEU A 117 11.86 -19.15 3.21
N THR A 118 10.62 -19.25 3.67
CA THR A 118 9.82 -20.48 3.68
C THR A 118 8.51 -20.32 2.91
N PHE A 119 8.30 -19.19 2.25
CA PHE A 119 7.06 -18.89 1.56
C PHE A 119 7.00 -19.66 0.25
N ASN A 120 5.94 -20.46 0.04
CA ASN A 120 5.76 -21.18 -1.21
C ASN A 120 5.06 -20.29 -2.25
N MET A 121 5.82 -19.83 -3.24
CA MET A 121 5.31 -18.98 -4.33
C MET A 121 4.39 -19.72 -5.31
N GLU A 122 4.46 -21.05 -5.40
CA GLU A 122 3.61 -21.85 -6.30
C GLU A 122 2.15 -21.95 -5.80
N GLN A 123 1.90 -21.54 -4.56
CA GLN A 123 0.57 -21.58 -3.93
C GLN A 123 -0.15 -20.21 -3.98
N MET A 124 0.39 -19.26 -4.76
CA MET A 124 -0.13 -17.89 -4.89
C MET A 124 -1.26 -17.74 -5.91
#